data_AF-A0A317T738-F1
#
_entry.id   AF-A0A317T738-F1
#
_cell.length_a   1.000
_cell.length_b   1.000
_cell.length_c   1.000
_cell.angle_alpha   90.00
_cell.angle_beta   90.00
_cell.angle_gamma   90.00
#
_symmetry.space_group_name_H-M   'P 1'
#
loop_
_entity.id
_entity.type
_entity.pdbx_description
1 polymer ?
#
loop_
_entity_poly.entity_id
_entity_poly.type
_entity_poly.pdbx_seq_one_letter_code
_entity_poly.pdbx_strand_id
1 'polypeptide(L)'
;MLLSLPNWLIHISSSLEWGIAAFLMYRYGEMIGRKDLKRLGLFMIPHWIGSWFVLAYHVSGDDIPILLDLSETVNLLGSIALLYASIGILKTIESRNITNIMAISGMFLISGRPQSYMGEDVFDLILQISSVVYISFLVTLILIKKKDPHILSGLTIAGFWFVLIFISVTVFFMYLSTEVRGFPTLSHDDLLHGSAESLLTISNLMIVLGIHRQIKRVEKGNL
;
A
#
# COMPACT_ATOMS: atom_id res chain seq x y z
N MET A 1 -25.72 -8.92 1.43
CA MET A 1 -24.43 -8.37 1.90
C MET A 1 -23.67 -9.48 2.58
N LEU A 2 -22.50 -9.82 2.05
CA LEU A 2 -21.67 -10.92 2.57
C LEU A 2 -20.88 -10.53 3.82
N LEU A 3 -20.49 -9.25 3.91
CA LEU A 3 -19.74 -8.72 5.05
C LEU A 3 -20.64 -8.37 6.24
N SER A 4 -20.24 -8.78 7.43
CA SER A 4 -20.81 -8.24 8.67
C SER A 4 -20.43 -6.77 8.90
N LEU A 5 -21.19 -6.12 9.81
CA LEU A 5 -20.94 -4.75 10.23
C LEU A 5 -19.50 -4.49 10.70
N PRO A 6 -18.88 -5.35 11.54
CA PRO A 6 -17.47 -5.20 11.91
C PRO A 6 -16.54 -5.18 10.71
N ASN A 7 -16.72 -6.06 9.72
CA ASN A 7 -15.87 -6.08 8.53
C ASN A 7 -16.03 -4.81 7.70
N TRP A 8 -17.26 -4.31 7.53
CA TRP A 8 -17.50 -3.01 6.90
C TRP A 8 -16.76 -1.87 7.60
N LEU A 9 -16.77 -1.84 8.92
CA LEU A 9 -16.05 -0.81 9.69
C LEU A 9 -14.54 -0.89 9.43
N ILE A 10 -13.95 -2.08 9.38
CA ILE A 10 -12.51 -2.25 9.13
C ILE A 10 -12.17 -1.78 7.69
N HIS A 11 -12.94 -2.16 6.68
CA HIS A 11 -12.74 -1.74 5.28
C HIS A 11 -12.81 -0.22 5.08
N ILE A 12 -13.78 0.42 5.73
CA ILE A 12 -13.93 1.88 5.69
C ILE A 12 -12.76 2.52 6.46
N SER A 13 -12.40 1.98 7.63
CA SER A 13 -11.28 2.49 8.43
C SER A 13 -9.96 2.41 7.67
N SER A 14 -9.63 1.26 7.09
CA SER A 14 -8.39 1.05 6.34
C SER A 14 -8.28 2.03 5.17
N SER A 15 -9.38 2.26 4.44
CA SER A 15 -9.45 3.24 3.36
C SER A 15 -9.26 4.69 3.85
N LEU A 16 -9.88 5.07 4.97
CA LEU A 16 -9.75 6.40 5.55
C LEU A 16 -8.34 6.65 6.09
N GLU A 17 -7.76 5.67 6.77
CA GLU A 17 -6.40 5.75 7.33
C GLU A 17 -5.36 5.97 6.24
N TRP A 18 -5.49 5.28 5.09
CA TRP A 18 -4.61 5.51 3.95
C TRP A 18 -4.77 6.93 3.36
N GLY A 19 -6.00 7.41 3.22
CA GLY A 19 -6.28 8.78 2.80
C GLY A 19 -5.68 9.82 3.76
N ILE A 20 -5.80 9.59 5.07
CA ILE A 20 -5.17 10.42 6.11
C ILE A 20 -3.65 10.38 5.98
N ALA A 21 -3.05 9.20 5.78
CA ALA A 21 -1.60 9.07 5.58
C ALA A 21 -1.11 9.87 4.37
N ALA A 22 -1.81 9.79 3.23
CA ALA A 22 -1.51 10.54 2.03
C ALA A 22 -1.56 12.07 2.28
N PHE A 23 -2.61 12.53 2.94
CA PHE A 23 -2.77 13.93 3.32
C PHE A 23 -1.66 14.40 4.28
N LEU A 24 -1.35 13.62 5.32
CA LEU A 24 -0.29 13.95 6.26
C LEU A 24 1.08 13.99 5.60
N MET A 25 1.38 13.06 4.67
CA MET A 25 2.64 13.07 3.93
C MET A 25 2.78 14.33 3.06
N TYR A 26 1.69 14.71 2.38
CA TYR A 26 1.64 15.95 1.60
C TYR A 26 1.91 17.17 2.49
N ARG A 27 1.21 17.27 3.63
CA ARG A 27 1.37 18.36 4.59
C ARG A 27 2.77 18.41 5.18
N TYR A 28 3.33 17.26 5.53
CA TYR A 28 4.71 17.16 6.01
C TYR A 28 5.70 17.72 4.99
N GLY A 29 5.63 17.29 3.73
CA GLY A 29 6.49 17.81 2.66
C GLY A 29 6.33 19.31 2.45
N GLU A 30 5.11 19.84 2.55
CA GLU A 30 4.83 21.27 2.48
C GLU A 30 5.45 22.05 3.66
N MET A 31 5.34 21.54 4.88
CA MET A 31 5.87 22.19 6.09
C MET A 31 7.39 22.36 6.07
N ILE A 32 8.12 21.39 5.51
CA ILE A 32 9.58 21.45 5.41
C ILE A 32 10.10 21.93 4.04
N GLY A 33 9.20 22.42 3.17
CA GLY A 33 9.56 22.93 1.84
C GLY A 33 10.09 21.87 0.85
N ARG A 34 9.87 20.58 1.12
CA ARG A 34 10.33 19.44 0.30
C ARG A 34 9.26 19.02 -0.72
N LYS A 35 9.39 19.55 -1.95
CA LYS A 35 8.47 19.25 -3.07
C LYS A 35 8.42 17.76 -3.43
N ASP A 36 9.52 17.04 -3.26
CA ASP A 36 9.63 15.60 -3.47
C ASP A 36 8.81 14.79 -2.47
N LEU A 37 8.83 15.14 -1.18
CA LEU A 37 7.94 14.52 -0.18
C LEU A 37 6.48 14.91 -0.36
N LYS A 38 6.22 16.16 -0.76
CA LYS A 38 4.86 16.60 -1.12
C LYS A 38 4.29 15.75 -2.26
N ARG A 39 5.11 15.44 -3.27
CA ARG A 39 4.76 14.53 -4.37
C ARG A 39 4.52 13.10 -3.89
N LEU A 40 5.31 12.59 -2.95
CA LEU A 40 5.08 11.26 -2.37
C LEU A 40 3.66 11.15 -1.79
N GLY A 41 3.20 12.15 -1.03
CA GLY A 41 1.81 12.18 -0.52
C GLY A 41 0.74 12.18 -1.62
N LEU A 42 0.95 12.95 -2.70
CA LEU A 42 0.03 12.91 -3.86
C LEU A 42 0.04 11.55 -4.57
N PHE A 43 1.19 10.89 -4.65
CA PHE A 43 1.34 9.62 -5.35
C PHE A 43 0.87 8.41 -4.53
N MET A 44 0.42 8.63 -3.30
CA MET A 44 -0.37 7.65 -2.54
C MET A 44 -1.85 7.62 -2.96
N ILE A 45 -2.35 8.64 -3.66
CA ILE A 45 -3.78 8.77 -4.04
C ILE A 45 -4.28 7.64 -4.96
N PRO A 46 -3.52 7.13 -5.96
CA PRO A 46 -4.02 6.04 -6.78
C PRO A 46 -4.41 4.80 -5.94
N HIS A 47 -3.58 4.37 -4.99
CA HIS A 47 -3.94 3.28 -4.07
C HIS A 47 -5.19 3.58 -3.25
N TRP A 48 -5.40 4.84 -2.86
CA TRP A 48 -6.63 5.26 -2.19
C TRP A 48 -7.86 5.09 -3.10
N ILE A 49 -7.76 5.48 -4.38
CA ILE A 49 -8.82 5.27 -5.37
C ILE A 49 -9.08 3.77 -5.57
N GLY A 50 -8.02 2.95 -5.60
CA GLY A 50 -8.13 1.49 -5.65
C GLY A 50 -9.00 0.92 -4.53
N SER A 51 -8.82 1.39 -3.29
CA SER A 51 -9.60 0.90 -2.14
C SER A 51 -11.10 1.22 -2.28
N TRP A 52 -11.46 2.34 -2.91
CA TRP A 52 -12.86 2.68 -3.19
C TRP A 52 -13.51 1.75 -4.23
N PHE A 53 -12.74 1.22 -5.18
CA PHE A 53 -13.25 0.20 -6.09
C PHE A 53 -13.53 -1.13 -5.37
N VAL A 54 -12.70 -1.51 -4.40
CA VAL A 54 -12.95 -2.69 -3.53
C VAL A 54 -14.19 -2.49 -2.66
N LEU A 55 -14.35 -1.30 -2.07
CA LEU A 55 -15.56 -0.96 -1.33
C LEU A 55 -16.81 -1.02 -2.23
N ALA A 56 -16.73 -0.47 -3.44
CA ALA A 56 -17.83 -0.55 -4.40
C ALA A 56 -18.17 -1.99 -4.81
N TYR A 57 -17.17 -2.86 -4.93
CA TYR A 57 -17.38 -4.30 -5.14
C TYR A 57 -18.21 -4.91 -4.01
N HIS A 58 -17.87 -4.63 -2.76
CA HIS A 58 -18.65 -5.12 -1.62
C HIS A 58 -20.05 -4.49 -1.51
N VAL A 59 -20.20 -3.22 -1.87
CA VAL A 59 -21.53 -2.58 -1.98
C VAL A 59 -22.39 -3.31 -3.03
N SER A 60 -21.79 -3.77 -4.12
CA SER A 60 -22.49 -4.51 -5.17
C SER A 60 -22.92 -5.92 -4.78
N GLY A 61 -22.61 -6.37 -3.56
CA GLY A 61 -22.88 -7.74 -3.12
C GLY A 61 -21.86 -8.75 -3.63
N ASP A 62 -20.67 -8.29 -4.02
CA ASP A 62 -19.61 -9.08 -4.63
C ASP A 62 -19.94 -9.60 -6.04
N ASP A 63 -20.90 -8.96 -6.73
CA ASP A 63 -21.43 -9.41 -8.02
C ASP A 63 -20.78 -8.75 -9.25
N ILE A 64 -19.92 -7.75 -9.06
CA ILE A 64 -19.32 -6.94 -10.16
C ILE A 64 -17.79 -7.07 -10.18
N PRO A 65 -17.22 -8.19 -10.68
CA PRO A 65 -15.77 -8.47 -10.65
C PRO A 65 -14.89 -7.41 -11.33
N ILE A 66 -15.41 -6.70 -12.35
CA ILE A 66 -14.67 -5.64 -13.05
C ILE A 66 -14.20 -4.52 -12.10
N LEU A 67 -14.86 -4.33 -10.95
CA LEU A 67 -14.41 -3.39 -9.92
C LEU A 67 -13.09 -3.82 -9.27
N LEU A 68 -12.85 -5.14 -9.11
CA LEU A 68 -11.58 -5.65 -8.62
C LEU A 68 -10.47 -5.48 -9.67
N ASP A 69 -10.75 -5.75 -10.94
CA ASP A 69 -9.80 -5.52 -12.04
C ASP A 69 -9.38 -4.03 -12.14
N LEU A 70 -10.35 -3.12 -11.96
CA LEU A 70 -10.09 -1.67 -11.91
C LEU A 70 -9.27 -1.27 -10.68
N SER A 71 -9.59 -1.81 -9.51
CA SER A 71 -8.81 -1.61 -8.28
C SER A 71 -7.36 -2.00 -8.50
N GLU A 72 -7.12 -3.19 -9.05
CA GLU A 72 -5.79 -3.72 -9.28
C GLU A 72 -4.99 -2.89 -10.30
N THR A 73 -5.63 -2.52 -11.42
CA THR A 73 -5.01 -1.65 -12.43
C THR A 73 -4.58 -0.32 -11.82
N VAL A 74 -5.45 0.30 -11.02
CA VAL A 74 -5.15 1.56 -10.33
C VAL A 74 -4.08 1.37 -9.26
N ASN A 75 -4.04 0.22 -8.58
CA ASN A 75 -2.99 -0.12 -7.63
C ASN A 75 -1.63 -0.31 -8.32
N LEU A 76 -1.57 -0.90 -9.52
CA LEU A 76 -0.32 -0.95 -10.31
C LEU A 76 0.17 0.47 -10.62
N LEU A 77 -0.71 1.36 -11.08
CA LEU A 77 -0.38 2.77 -11.31
C LEU A 77 0.09 3.45 -10.01
N GLY A 78 -0.52 3.13 -8.89
CA GLY A 78 -0.10 3.56 -7.56
C GLY A 78 1.31 3.12 -7.20
N SER A 79 1.63 1.83 -7.37
CA SER A 79 2.96 1.28 -7.11
C SER A 79 4.02 1.97 -7.97
N ILE A 80 3.74 2.20 -9.26
CA ILE A 80 4.63 2.92 -10.18
C ILE A 80 4.83 4.36 -9.72
N ALA A 81 3.76 5.04 -9.33
CA ALA A 81 3.82 6.42 -8.85
C ALA A 81 4.64 6.52 -7.55
N LEU A 82 4.41 5.62 -6.59
CA LEU A 82 5.18 5.56 -5.34
C LEU A 82 6.68 5.34 -5.59
N LEU A 83 7.03 4.38 -6.46
CA LEU A 83 8.42 4.13 -6.85
C LEU A 83 9.04 5.36 -7.53
N TYR A 84 8.31 6.02 -8.43
CA TYR A 84 8.81 7.23 -9.07
C TYR A 84 9.05 8.36 -8.05
N ALA A 85 8.11 8.56 -7.10
CA ALA A 85 8.27 9.56 -6.05
C ALA A 85 9.48 9.27 -5.16
N SER A 86 9.68 8.03 -4.73
CA SER A 86 10.79 7.64 -3.87
C SER A 86 12.14 7.76 -4.56
N ILE A 87 12.23 7.40 -5.85
CA ILE A 87 13.43 7.68 -6.68
C ILE A 87 13.67 9.20 -6.76
N GLY A 88 12.62 10.01 -6.91
CA GLY A 88 12.72 11.47 -6.88
C GLY A 88 13.31 12.01 -5.58
N ILE A 89 12.94 11.42 -4.43
CA ILE A 89 13.54 11.74 -3.12
C ILE A 89 15.01 11.34 -3.09
N LEU A 90 15.36 10.14 -3.55
CA LEU A 90 16.75 9.69 -3.63
C LEU A 90 17.61 10.62 -4.48
N LYS A 91 17.14 11.02 -5.67
CA LYS A 91 17.84 11.98 -6.54
C LYS A 91 18.03 13.34 -5.86
N THR A 92 17.04 13.78 -5.08
CA THR A 92 17.15 15.04 -4.31
C THR A 92 18.21 14.93 -3.21
N ILE A 93 18.32 13.77 -2.55
CA ILE A 93 19.37 13.49 -1.56
C ILE A 93 20.75 13.35 -2.24
N GLU A 94 20.84 12.65 -3.37
CA GLU A 94 22.08 12.39 -4.12
C GLU A 94 22.62 13.60 -4.86
N SER A 95 21.74 14.48 -5.38
CA SER A 95 22.15 15.79 -5.90
C SER A 95 22.87 16.63 -4.85
N ARG A 96 22.72 16.28 -3.56
CA ARG A 96 23.46 16.88 -2.44
C ARG A 96 24.78 16.16 -2.12
N ASN A 97 25.03 14.96 -2.69
CA ASN A 97 26.04 14.01 -2.22
C ASN A 97 26.74 13.17 -3.32
N ILE A 98 26.67 13.56 -4.59
CA ILE A 98 27.03 12.79 -5.81
C ILE A 98 28.23 11.86 -5.60
N THR A 99 28.03 10.53 -5.62
CA THR A 99 28.70 9.55 -6.53
C THR A 99 28.06 8.16 -6.36
N ASN A 100 27.57 7.55 -7.45
CA ASN A 100 27.19 6.15 -7.68
C ASN A 100 26.14 5.47 -6.77
N ILE A 101 25.15 4.82 -7.38
CA ILE A 101 24.85 3.38 -7.21
C ILE A 101 23.83 2.95 -8.27
N MET A 102 24.16 1.85 -8.98
CA MET A 102 23.25 1.11 -9.85
C MET A 102 22.23 0.32 -9.03
N ALA A 103 20.97 0.33 -9.48
CA ALA A 103 19.89 -0.45 -8.88
C ALA A 103 19.99 -1.94 -9.25
N ILE A 104 19.84 -2.81 -8.25
CA ILE A 104 19.67 -4.25 -8.42
C ILE A 104 18.20 -4.57 -8.15
N SER A 105 17.53 -5.14 -9.14
CA SER A 105 16.14 -5.61 -9.07
C SER A 105 16.11 -7.06 -8.58
N GLY A 106 15.49 -7.32 -7.43
CA GLY A 106 15.26 -8.67 -6.92
C GLY A 106 13.86 -9.16 -7.31
N MET A 107 13.79 -10.23 -8.10
CA MET A 107 12.55 -10.94 -8.43
C MET A 107 12.12 -11.80 -7.24
N PHE A 108 10.87 -11.66 -6.81
CA PHE A 108 10.16 -12.66 -6.00
C PHE A 108 8.81 -12.96 -6.64
N LEU A 109 8.49 -14.24 -6.72
CA LEU A 109 7.23 -14.79 -7.24
C LEU A 109 6.21 -14.81 -6.10
N ILE A 110 5.01 -14.28 -6.35
CA ILE A 110 3.84 -14.44 -5.49
C ILE A 110 2.71 -14.93 -6.40
N SER A 111 2.16 -16.11 -6.12
CA SER A 111 0.95 -16.61 -6.76
C SER A 111 -0.23 -16.53 -5.79
N GLY A 112 -1.36 -16.06 -6.29
CA GLY A 112 -2.65 -16.07 -5.61
C GLY A 112 -3.72 -15.88 -6.67
N ARG A 113 -4.77 -16.72 -6.65
CA ARG A 113 -5.84 -16.70 -7.66
C ARG A 113 -7.11 -16.05 -7.09
N PRO A 114 -7.39 -14.77 -7.40
CA PRO A 114 -8.73 -14.22 -7.27
C PRO A 114 -9.52 -14.37 -8.59
N GLN A 115 -10.84 -14.20 -8.54
CA GLN A 115 -11.69 -14.23 -9.73
C GLN A 115 -11.50 -12.96 -10.57
N SER A 116 -11.09 -13.12 -11.84
CA SER A 116 -10.93 -12.03 -12.80
C SER A 116 -11.74 -12.27 -14.08
N TYR A 117 -12.20 -11.18 -14.70
CA TYR A 117 -12.84 -11.17 -16.01
C TYR A 117 -11.82 -10.95 -17.15
N MET A 118 -10.66 -10.37 -16.85
CA MET A 118 -9.49 -10.44 -17.73
C MET A 118 -8.94 -11.87 -17.66
N GLY A 119 -8.60 -12.50 -18.78
CA GLY A 119 -8.09 -13.88 -18.77
C GLY A 119 -6.94 -14.05 -17.76
N GLU A 120 -6.84 -15.21 -17.13
CA GLU A 120 -5.93 -15.50 -15.99
C GLU A 120 -4.50 -14.97 -16.22
N ASP A 121 -3.99 -15.09 -17.45
CA ASP A 121 -2.65 -14.63 -17.84
C ASP A 121 -2.41 -13.11 -17.71
N VAL A 122 -3.43 -12.27 -17.96
CA VAL A 122 -3.29 -10.81 -17.92
C VAL A 122 -3.35 -10.30 -16.49
N PHE A 123 -4.27 -10.85 -15.69
CA PHE A 123 -4.41 -10.52 -14.29
C PHE A 123 -3.15 -10.91 -13.50
N ASP A 124 -2.67 -12.13 -13.68
CA ASP A 124 -1.44 -12.60 -13.04
C ASP A 124 -0.21 -11.74 -13.41
N LEU A 125 -0.15 -11.27 -14.65
CA LEU A 125 0.91 -10.37 -15.12
C LEU A 125 0.85 -8.99 -14.43
N ILE A 126 -0.34 -8.40 -14.27
CA ILE A 126 -0.52 -7.10 -13.59
C ILE A 126 -0.10 -7.23 -12.12
N LEU A 127 -0.55 -8.27 -11.42
CA LEU A 127 -0.17 -8.54 -10.03
C LEU A 127 1.34 -8.72 -9.88
N GLN A 128 1.95 -9.48 -10.78
CA GLN A 128 3.38 -9.75 -10.75
C GLN A 128 4.20 -8.47 -10.96
N ILE A 129 3.85 -7.67 -11.97
CA ILE A 129 4.51 -6.39 -12.22
C ILE A 129 4.31 -5.46 -11.03
N SER A 130 3.09 -5.36 -10.51
CA SER A 130 2.76 -4.52 -9.35
C SER A 130 3.59 -4.90 -8.13
N SER A 131 3.75 -6.21 -7.86
CA SER A 131 4.56 -6.72 -6.75
C SER A 131 6.04 -6.35 -6.89
N VAL A 132 6.63 -6.53 -8.08
CA VAL A 132 8.03 -6.15 -8.35
C VAL A 132 8.25 -4.64 -8.19
N VAL A 133 7.32 -3.84 -8.70
CA VAL A 133 7.37 -2.38 -8.59
C VAL A 133 7.23 -1.95 -7.13
N TYR A 134 6.30 -2.55 -6.38
CA TYR A 134 6.10 -2.26 -4.96
C TYR A 134 7.31 -2.64 -4.12
N ILE A 135 7.91 -3.81 -4.32
CA ILE A 135 9.14 -4.21 -3.62
C ILE A 135 10.28 -3.25 -3.96
N SER A 136 10.40 -2.82 -5.21
CA SER A 136 11.39 -1.81 -5.62
C SER A 136 11.18 -0.52 -4.83
N PHE A 137 9.92 -0.07 -4.69
CA PHE A 137 9.57 1.08 -3.85
C PHE A 137 10.00 0.85 -2.39
N LEU A 138 9.69 -0.31 -1.80
CA LEU A 138 10.11 -0.63 -0.43
C LEU A 138 11.63 -0.59 -0.23
N VAL A 139 12.40 -1.09 -1.19
CA VAL A 139 13.87 -1.00 -1.19
C VAL A 139 14.33 0.45 -1.25
N THR A 140 13.72 1.28 -2.11
CA THR A 140 14.07 2.71 -2.15
C THR A 140 13.81 3.43 -0.83
N LEU A 141 12.77 3.06 -0.07
CA LEU A 141 12.54 3.63 1.27
C LEU A 141 13.68 3.31 2.24
N ILE A 142 14.23 2.10 2.18
CA ILE A 142 15.42 1.71 2.96
C ILE A 142 16.63 2.55 2.54
N LEU A 143 16.83 2.75 1.24
CA LEU A 143 17.92 3.59 0.72
C LEU A 143 17.78 5.05 1.18
N ILE A 144 16.56 5.61 1.11
CA ILE A 144 16.26 6.96 1.62
C ILE A 144 16.62 7.04 3.10
N LYS A 145 16.19 6.07 3.91
CA LYS A 145 16.46 6.04 5.35
C LYS A 145 17.96 5.96 5.68
N LYS A 146 18.73 5.22 4.89
CA LYS A 146 20.18 5.12 5.05
C LYS A 146 20.89 6.43 4.68
N LYS A 147 20.44 7.12 3.63
CA LYS A 147 21.07 8.36 3.15
C LYS A 147 20.62 9.61 3.92
N ASP A 148 19.38 9.64 4.40
CA ASP A 148 18.81 10.71 5.21
C ASP A 148 17.93 10.11 6.32
N PRO A 149 18.50 9.80 7.50
CA PRO A 149 17.76 9.15 8.58
C PRO A 149 16.62 9.99 9.16
N HIS A 150 16.61 11.30 8.93
CA HIS A 150 15.65 12.21 9.56
C HIS A 150 14.41 12.44 8.70
N ILE A 151 14.52 12.25 7.39
CA ILE A 151 13.45 12.56 6.43
C ILE A 151 12.19 11.72 6.61
N LEU A 152 12.32 10.41 6.83
CA LEU A 152 11.20 9.47 7.03
C LEU A 152 11.32 8.75 8.37
N SER A 153 10.20 8.63 9.07
CA SER A 153 10.13 7.89 10.33
C SER A 153 10.35 6.39 10.06
N GLY A 154 11.07 5.71 10.96
CA GLY A 154 11.23 4.26 10.88
C GLY A 154 9.88 3.54 10.96
N LEU A 155 8.91 4.11 11.69
CA LEU A 155 7.55 3.55 11.79
C LEU A 155 6.78 3.64 10.46
N THR A 156 6.97 4.72 9.69
CA THR A 156 6.37 4.87 8.36
C THR A 156 6.88 3.79 7.41
N ILE A 157 8.20 3.57 7.39
CA ILE A 157 8.83 2.55 6.56
C ILE A 157 8.38 1.15 6.99
N ALA A 158 8.38 0.89 8.30
CA ALA A 158 7.89 -0.38 8.84
C ALA A 158 6.43 -0.64 8.44
N GLY A 159 5.57 0.39 8.43
CA GLY A 159 4.18 0.27 7.98
C GLY A 159 4.07 -0.17 6.52
N PHE A 160 4.80 0.46 5.60
CA PHE A 160 4.84 0.05 4.19
C PHE A 160 5.34 -1.39 4.02
N TRP A 161 6.36 -1.81 4.77
CA TRP A 161 6.84 -3.20 4.75
C TRP A 161 5.83 -4.19 5.37
N PHE A 162 5.06 -3.76 6.38
CA PHE A 162 4.03 -4.58 7.02
C PHE A 162 2.92 -4.98 6.05
N VAL A 163 2.71 -4.23 4.96
CA VAL A 163 1.79 -4.62 3.89
C VAL A 163 2.14 -6.01 3.32
N LEU A 164 3.42 -6.39 3.26
CA LEU A 164 3.80 -7.74 2.80
C LEU A 164 3.32 -8.84 3.75
N ILE A 165 3.26 -8.56 5.06
CA ILE A 165 2.69 -9.47 6.05
C ILE A 165 1.19 -9.59 5.81
N PHE A 166 0.49 -8.46 5.62
CA PHE A 166 -0.91 -8.45 5.25
C PHE A 166 -1.19 -9.30 4.00
N ILE A 167 -0.45 -9.09 2.90
CA ILE A 167 -0.61 -9.87 1.65
C ILE A 167 -0.38 -11.36 1.92
N SER A 168 0.70 -11.72 2.62
CA SER A 168 1.04 -13.12 2.89
C SER A 168 -0.04 -13.83 3.70
N VAL A 169 -0.54 -13.17 4.76
CA VAL A 169 -1.62 -13.71 5.60
C VAL A 169 -2.93 -13.77 4.84
N THR A 170 -3.23 -12.79 4.00
CA THR A 170 -4.46 -12.76 3.18
C THR A 170 -4.48 -13.92 2.19
N VAL A 171 -3.38 -14.20 1.50
CA VAL A 171 -3.26 -15.35 0.59
C VAL A 171 -3.45 -16.67 1.35
N PHE A 172 -2.84 -16.79 2.54
CA PHE A 172 -3.02 -17.96 3.39
C PHE A 172 -4.48 -18.13 3.86
N PHE A 173 -5.13 -17.05 4.29
CA PHE A 173 -6.53 -17.06 4.70
C PHE A 173 -7.49 -17.33 3.55
N MET A 174 -7.18 -16.84 2.35
CA MET A 174 -7.92 -17.20 1.14
C MET A 174 -7.86 -18.71 0.90
N TYR A 175 -6.67 -19.32 0.96
CA TYR A 175 -6.53 -20.78 0.85
C TYR A 175 -7.32 -21.54 1.93
N LEU A 176 -7.25 -21.11 3.19
CA LEU A 176 -8.04 -21.74 4.26
C LEU A 176 -9.55 -21.59 4.04
N SER A 177 -9.99 -20.45 3.54
CA SER A 177 -11.40 -20.17 3.26
C SER A 177 -11.92 -21.05 2.11
N THR A 178 -11.20 -21.09 0.98
CA THR A 178 -11.66 -21.78 -0.23
C THR A 178 -11.39 -23.29 -0.20
N GLU A 179 -10.14 -23.68 0.02
CA GLU A 179 -9.71 -25.08 -0.13
C GLU A 179 -10.02 -25.93 1.11
N VAL A 180 -9.99 -25.32 2.29
CA VAL A 180 -10.19 -26.06 3.55
C VAL A 180 -11.63 -25.95 4.07
N ARG A 181 -12.25 -24.76 3.98
CA ARG A 181 -13.60 -24.50 4.50
C ARG A 181 -14.69 -24.54 3.43
N GLY A 182 -14.33 -24.56 2.14
CA GLY A 182 -15.28 -24.71 1.03
C GLY A 182 -16.07 -23.44 0.70
N PHE A 183 -15.63 -22.27 1.16
CA PHE A 183 -16.26 -21.01 0.77
C PHE A 183 -15.88 -20.62 -0.67
N PRO A 184 -16.76 -19.94 -1.42
CA PRO A 184 -16.46 -19.52 -2.80
C PRO A 184 -15.25 -18.59 -2.91
N THR A 185 -15.12 -17.67 -1.96
CA THR A 185 -14.04 -16.68 -1.88
C THR A 185 -13.78 -16.32 -0.41
N LEU A 186 -12.66 -15.64 -0.15
CA LEU A 186 -12.36 -15.11 1.18
C LEU A 186 -13.49 -14.22 1.73
N SER A 187 -14.18 -13.47 0.88
CA SER A 187 -15.24 -12.55 1.33
C SER A 187 -16.47 -13.23 1.93
N HIS A 188 -16.63 -14.53 1.71
CA HIS A 188 -17.68 -15.35 2.32
C HIS A 188 -17.26 -15.92 3.69
N ASP A 189 -15.97 -15.89 4.04
CA ASP A 189 -15.47 -16.27 5.37
C ASP A 189 -15.18 -15.02 6.19
N ASP A 190 -16.22 -14.56 6.87
CA ASP A 190 -16.25 -13.28 7.57
C ASP A 190 -15.15 -13.15 8.64
N LEU A 191 -14.81 -14.25 9.32
CA LEU A 191 -13.74 -14.26 10.32
C LEU A 191 -12.37 -14.08 9.67
N LEU A 192 -12.04 -14.89 8.67
CA LEU A 192 -10.73 -14.84 8.02
C LEU A 192 -10.55 -13.56 7.23
N HIS A 193 -11.60 -13.08 6.56
CA HIS A 193 -11.58 -11.82 5.83
C HIS A 193 -11.34 -10.63 6.76
N GLY A 194 -12.14 -10.48 7.82
CA GLY A 194 -11.97 -9.39 8.78
C GLY A 194 -10.60 -9.42 9.47
N SER A 195 -10.09 -10.62 9.77
CA SER A 195 -8.76 -10.80 10.33
C SER A 195 -7.66 -10.32 9.38
N ALA A 196 -7.75 -10.66 8.08
CA ALA A 196 -6.82 -10.16 7.07
C ALA A 196 -6.88 -8.63 6.97
N GLU A 197 -8.07 -8.05 6.79
CA GLU A 197 -8.26 -6.60 6.63
C GLU A 197 -7.77 -5.79 7.86
N SER A 198 -7.85 -6.38 9.05
CA SER A 198 -7.31 -5.76 10.27
C SER A 198 -5.78 -5.56 10.22
N LEU A 199 -5.04 -6.41 9.51
CA LEU A 199 -3.60 -6.24 9.31
C LEU A 199 -3.30 -5.04 8.41
N LEU A 200 -4.16 -4.77 7.42
CA LEU A 200 -4.05 -3.57 6.59
C LEU A 200 -4.28 -2.31 7.42
N THR A 201 -5.28 -2.34 8.32
CA THR A 201 -5.52 -1.26 9.30
C THR A 201 -4.27 -1.01 10.18
N ILE A 202 -3.65 -2.08 10.70
CA ILE A 202 -2.40 -1.96 11.48
C ILE A 202 -1.29 -1.31 10.66
N SER A 203 -1.08 -1.74 9.41
CA SER A 203 -0.10 -1.14 8.50
C SER A 203 -0.35 0.37 8.31
N ASN A 204 -1.59 0.74 8.00
CA ASN A 204 -1.97 2.13 7.72
C ASN A 204 -1.78 3.02 8.95
N LEU A 205 -2.16 2.54 10.14
CA LEU A 205 -1.91 3.25 11.40
C LEU A 205 -0.42 3.44 11.68
N MET A 206 0.44 2.47 11.38
CA MET A 206 1.91 2.65 11.49
C MET A 206 2.38 3.79 10.57
N ILE A 207 1.88 3.85 9.34
CA ILE A 207 2.21 4.91 8.37
C ILE A 207 1.75 6.27 8.91
N VAL A 208 0.47 6.40 9.30
CA VAL A 208 -0.13 7.61 9.85
C VAL A 208 0.64 8.12 11.06
N LEU A 209 0.84 7.26 12.08
CA LEU A 209 1.53 7.63 13.31
C LEU A 209 3.00 7.97 13.05
N GLY A 210 3.64 7.28 12.10
CA GLY A 210 5.01 7.55 11.69
C GLY A 210 5.17 8.95 11.09
N ILE A 211 4.26 9.37 10.20
CA ILE A 211 4.26 10.70 9.58
C ILE A 211 3.89 11.76 10.62
N HIS A 212 2.86 11.51 11.42
CA HIS A 212 2.43 12.42 12.48
C HIS A 212 3.57 12.76 13.45
N ARG A 213 4.39 11.76 13.82
CA ARG A 213 5.59 11.98 14.65
C ARG A 213 6.60 12.92 13.99
N GLN A 214 6.76 12.88 12.66
CA GLN A 214 7.65 13.80 11.95
C GLN A 214 7.09 15.23 11.94
N ILE A 215 5.81 15.39 11.64
CA ILE A 215 5.13 16.69 11.73
C ILE A 215 5.32 17.30 13.13
N LYS A 216 5.10 16.52 14.18
CA LYS A 216 5.31 16.96 15.57
C LYS A 216 6.76 17.34 15.89
N ARG A 217 7.75 16.79 15.19
CA ARG A 217 9.16 17.20 15.34
C ARG A 217 9.43 18.53 14.66
N VAL A 218 8.86 18.76 13.47
CA VAL A 218 8.95 20.05 12.77
C VAL A 218 8.33 21.16 13.61
N GLU A 219 7.12 20.94 14.14
CA GLU A 219 6.43 21.92 15.00
C GLU A 219 7.22 22.29 16.26
N LYS A 220 8.04 21.37 16.77
CA LYS A 220 8.89 21.58 17.95
C LYS A 220 10.28 22.16 17.61
N GLY A 221 10.59 22.39 16.33
CA GLY A 221 11.91 22.85 15.89
C GLY A 221 13.03 21.81 15.99
N ASN A 222 12.68 20.52 15.99
CA ASN A 222 13.62 19.40 16.20
C ASN A 222 14.07 18.70 14.90
N LEU A 223 13.97 19.37 13.74
CA LEU A 223 14.32 18.86 12.41
C LEU A 223 15.12 19.89 11.62
#